data_AF-A0A9D6YX73-F1
#
_entry.id   AF-A0A9D6YX73-F1
#
_cell.length_a   1.000
_cell.length_b   1.000
_cell.length_c   1.000
_cell.angle_alpha   90.00
_cell.angle_beta   90.00
_cell.angle_gamma   90.00
#
_symmetry.space_group_name_H-M   'P 1'
#
loop_
_entity.id
_entity.type
_entity.pdbx_description
1 polymer ?
#
loop_
_entity_poly.entity_id
_entity_poly.type
_entity_poly.pdbx_seq_one_letter_code
_entity_poly.pdbx_strand_id
1 'polypeptide(L)' 'MKQAMKSQLKDVPENEQEALLDLVERNPAFFENLAKELQEGLKSGKDQQQVTMEIMTKHREELARLMQGK' A
#
# COMPACT_ATOMS: atom_id res chain seq x y z
N MET A 1 -7.44 -12.41 -6.05
CA MET A 1 -6.60 -11.37 -5.38
C MET A 1 -7.36 -10.61 -4.31
N LYS A 2 -8.54 -10.01 -4.59
CA LYS A 2 -9.36 -9.28 -3.59
C LYS A 2 -9.57 -10.01 -2.26
N GLN A 3 -9.97 -11.29 -2.29
CA GLN A 3 -10.23 -12.05 -1.05
C GLN A 3 -8.96 -12.32 -0.21
N ALA A 4 -7.80 -12.49 -0.86
CA ALA A 4 -6.52 -12.67 -0.18
C ALA A 4 -5.96 -11.35 0.39
N MET A 5 -6.34 -10.21 -0.19
CA MET A 5 -6.02 -8.89 0.36
C MET A 5 -6.93 -8.55 1.55
N LYS A 6 -8.24 -8.88 1.47
CA LYS A 6 -9.17 -8.70 2.61
C LYS A 6 -8.71 -9.44 3.87
N SER A 7 -8.16 -10.65 3.74
CA SER A 7 -7.64 -11.38 4.90
C SER A 7 -6.38 -10.75 5.51
N GLN A 8 -5.58 -10.03 4.73
CA GLN A 8 -4.43 -9.24 5.23
C GLN A 8 -4.87 -7.93 5.86
N LEU A 9 -6.03 -7.39 5.48
CA LEU A 9 -6.62 -6.16 5.99
C LEU A 9 -7.67 -6.39 7.09
N LYS A 10 -7.75 -7.59 7.66
CA LYS A 10 -8.78 -7.99 8.63
C LYS A 10 -8.87 -7.08 9.87
N ASP A 11 -7.78 -6.40 10.23
CA ASP A 11 -7.68 -5.50 11.38
C ASP A 11 -7.97 -4.04 11.00
N VAL A 12 -8.25 -3.77 9.72
CA VAL A 12 -8.67 -2.47 9.17
C VAL A 12 -10.21 -2.44 9.08
N PRO A 13 -10.89 -1.35 9.45
CA PRO A 13 -12.35 -1.20 9.27
C PRO A 13 -12.81 -1.46 7.82
N GLU A 14 -13.98 -2.08 7.62
CA GLU A 14 -14.48 -2.45 6.27
C GLU A 14 -14.54 -1.27 5.28
N ASN A 15 -14.94 -0.09 5.74
CA ASN A 15 -14.98 1.12 4.92
C ASN A 15 -13.57 1.54 4.43
N GLU A 16 -12.55 1.31 5.24
CA GLU A 16 -11.15 1.57 4.90
C GLU A 16 -10.56 0.45 4.03
N GLN A 17 -11.00 -0.80 4.24
CA GLN A 17 -10.61 -1.92 3.37
C GLN A 17 -11.10 -1.72 1.94
N GLU A 18 -12.37 -1.36 1.73
CA GLU A 18 -12.93 -1.12 0.40
C GLU A 18 -12.21 0.04 -0.30
N ALA A 19 -11.92 1.14 0.42
CA ALA A 19 -11.14 2.26 -0.13
C ALA A 19 -9.71 1.85 -0.54
N LEU A 20 -9.03 1.01 0.26
CA LEU A 20 -7.72 0.46 -0.09
C LEU A 20 -7.79 -0.46 -1.31
N LEU A 21 -8.80 -1.33 -1.37
CA LEU A 21 -8.99 -2.23 -2.51
C LEU A 21 -9.26 -1.46 -3.80
N ASP A 22 -10.09 -0.42 -3.74
CA ASP A 22 -10.35 0.46 -4.89
C ASP A 22 -9.07 1.15 -5.38
N LEU A 23 -8.23 1.65 -4.46
CA LEU A 23 -6.94 2.23 -4.82
C LEU A 23 -6.01 1.19 -5.48
N VAL A 24 -5.94 -0.03 -4.93
CA VAL A 24 -5.15 -1.12 -5.49
C VAL A 24 -5.66 -1.51 -6.88
N GLU A 25 -6.97 -1.57 -7.11
CA GLU A 25 -7.52 -1.87 -8.42
C GLU A 25 -7.25 -0.79 -9.46
N ARG A 26 -7.19 0.47 -9.03
CA ARG A 26 -6.89 1.60 -9.93
C ARG A 26 -5.45 1.60 -10.40
N ASN A 27 -4.50 1.10 -9.62
CA ASN A 27 -3.11 0.96 -10.05
C ASN A 27 -2.40 -0.23 -9.36
N PRO A 28 -2.69 -1.48 -9.78
CA PRO A 28 -2.15 -2.67 -9.12
C PRO A 28 -0.63 -2.77 -9.22
N ALA A 29 -0.04 -2.29 -10.32
CA ALA A 29 1.41 -2.28 -10.53
C ALA A 29 2.13 -1.38 -9.52
N PHE A 30 1.55 -0.23 -9.19
CA PHE A 30 2.08 0.66 -8.16
C PHE A 30 2.13 -0.03 -6.79
N PHE A 31 1.04 -0.67 -6.35
CA PHE A 31 1.01 -1.38 -5.08
C PHE A 31 1.88 -2.64 -5.06
N GLU A 32 2.04 -3.34 -6.19
CA GLU A 32 3.01 -4.44 -6.31
C GLU A 32 4.44 -3.94 -6.10
N ASN A 33 4.79 -2.77 -6.67
CA ASN A 33 6.09 -2.14 -6.45
C ASN A 33 6.28 -1.69 -5.00
N LEU A 34 5.26 -1.08 -4.37
CA LEU A 34 5.32 -0.74 -2.94
C LEU A 34 5.57 -1.98 -2.07
N ALA A 35 4.89 -3.10 -2.37
CA ALA A 35 5.08 -4.34 -1.63
C ALA A 35 6.51 -4.90 -1.79
N LYS A 36 7.09 -4.81 -2.99
CA LYS A 36 8.49 -5.18 -3.24
C LYS A 36 9.45 -4.28 -2.47
N GLU A 37 9.29 -2.97 -2.53
CA GLU A 37 10.11 -2.00 -1.79
C GLU A 37 10.03 -2.23 -0.28
N LEU A 38 8.83 -2.54 0.24
CA LEU A 38 8.65 -2.87 1.65
C LEU A 38 9.42 -4.13 2.02
N GLN A 39 9.30 -5.20 1.24
CA GLN A 39 10.04 -6.44 1.48
C GLN A 39 11.56 -6.25 1.41
N GLU A 40 12.04 -5.45 0.46
CA GLU A 40 13.46 -5.09 0.33
C GLU A 40 13.95 -4.26 1.52
N GLY A 41 13.17 -3.27 1.95
CA GLY A 41 13.47 -2.47 3.13
C GLY A 41 13.50 -3.30 4.41
N LEU A 42 12.57 -4.23 4.59
CA LEU A 42 12.58 -5.15 5.73
C LEU A 42 13.80 -6.09 5.71
N LYS A 43 14.23 -6.55 4.52
CA LYS A 43 15.48 -7.33 4.38
C LYS A 43 16.74 -6.54 4.75
N SER A 44 16.70 -5.20 4.65
CA SER A 44 17.82 -4.34 5.06
C SER A 44 17.99 -4.22 6.58
N GLY A 45 17.09 -4.83 7.37
CA GLY A 45 17.12 -4.77 8.84
C GLY A 45 16.49 -3.51 9.43
N LYS A 46 15.86 -2.66 8.61
CA LYS A 46 15.09 -1.51 9.06
C LYS A 46 13.75 -1.94 9.67
N ASP A 47 13.29 -1.17 10.63
CA ASP A 47 11.98 -1.37 11.25
C ASP A 47 10.84 -1.17 10.24
N GLN A 48 9.76 -1.95 10.39
CA GLN A 48 8.62 -1.92 9.47
C GLN A 48 7.97 -0.53 9.39
N GLN A 49 7.84 0.18 10.52
CA GLN A 49 7.27 1.53 10.53
C GLN A 49 8.17 2.51 9.77
N GLN A 50 9.49 2.42 9.95
CA GLN A 50 10.44 3.26 9.24
C GLN A 50 10.38 3.02 7.73
N VAL A 51 10.43 1.76 7.30
CA VAL A 51 10.37 1.42 5.86
C VAL A 51 9.05 1.90 5.25
N THR A 52 7.94 1.71 5.97
CA THR A 52 6.62 2.16 5.52
C THR A 52 6.59 3.68 5.36
N MET A 53 7.12 4.44 6.34
CA MET A 53 7.17 5.90 6.26
C MET A 53 8.07 6.39 5.12
N GLU A 54 9.22 5.76 4.88
CA GLU A 54 10.11 6.06 3.76
C GLU A 54 9.40 5.87 2.42
N ILE A 55 8.73 4.73 2.24
CA ILE A 55 7.97 4.39 1.02
C ILE A 55 6.82 5.37 0.81
N MET A 56 6.00 5.64 1.83
CA MET A 56 4.88 6.57 1.74
C MET A 56 5.35 8.00 1.42
N THR A 57 6.51 8.41 1.94
CA THR A 57 7.11 9.71 1.64
C THR A 57 7.62 9.76 0.20
N LYS A 58 8.34 8.72 -0.24
CA LYS A 58 8.88 8.58 -1.60
C LYS A 58 7.78 8.61 -2.66
N HIS A 59 6.65 7.99 -2.37
CA HIS A 59 5.53 7.85 -3.31
C HIS A 59 4.35 8.80 -3.01
N ARG A 60 4.54 9.79 -2.13
CA ARG A 60 3.49 10.72 -1.69
C ARG A 60 2.75 11.37 -2.86
N GLU A 61 3.47 11.81 -3.88
CA GLU A 61 2.86 12.48 -5.05
C GLU A 61 2.00 11.53 -5.86
N GLU A 62 2.43 10.28 -6.04
CA GLU A 62 1.69 9.27 -6.80
C GLU A 62 0.46 8.80 -6.03
N LEU A 63 0.58 8.60 -4.71
CA LEU A 63 -0.55 8.37 -3.81
C LEU A 63 -1.56 9.52 -3.87
N ALA A 64 -1.08 10.77 -3.84
CA ALA A 64 -1.94 11.94 -3.94
C ALA A 64 -2.67 11.98 -5.30
N ARG A 65 -1.99 11.68 -6.40
CA ARG A 65 -2.61 11.59 -7.74
C ARG A 65 -3.66 10.49 -7.81
N LEU A 66 -3.39 9.33 -7.21
CA LEU A 66 -4.36 8.25 -7.10
C LEU A 66 -5.58 8.73 -6.29
N MET A 67 -5.39 9.34 -5.12
CA MET A 67 -6.50 9.83 -4.31
C MET A 67 -7.28 11.01 -4.94
N GLN A 68 -6.62 11.85 -5.75
CA GLN A 68 -7.24 13.01 -6.41
C GLN A 68 -7.91 12.67 -7.74
N GLY A 69 -7.48 11.60 -8.41
CA GLY A 69 -8.11 11.14 -9.64
C GLY A 69 -9.50 10.59 -9.36
N LYS A 70 -10.54 11.32 -9.75
CA LYS A 70 -11.81 10.73 -10.18
C LYS A 70 -11.69 10.34 -11.64
#